data_AF-A0A3A5RUL1-F1
#
_entry.id   AF-A0A3A5RUL1-F1
#
_cell.length_a   1.000
_cell.length_b   1.000
_cell.length_c   1.000
_cell.angle_alpha   90.00
_cell.angle_beta   90.00
_cell.angle_gamma   90.00
#
_symmetry.space_group_name_H-M   'P 1'
#
loop_
_entity.id
_entity.type
_entity.pdbx_description
1 polymer ?
#
loop_
_entity_poly.entity_id
_entity_poly.type
_entity_poly.pdbx_seq_one_letter_code
_entity_poly.pdbx_strand_id
1 'polypeptide(L)'
;MKKVRIIANEETINILISNAKKTIADSECLLHDTELIKVEICNNKLQGNYLQLVLELLSGSLLGICEVCSNLKEMLSSSNTYVKRYHMQMINLSQYEWCIYLGGKDQNGVLANLIHYLNEQHYNSLELKNVLEKVRQLGMKCNVGLRSMTAHYDEPNIMYKKLLALNDEDVYVRRISEQLLIHDMILKYVSPILQMIKEGLNHIDKEDIRKSSFEFNIQDILNAKVAEAFNNKEELDIMISHQIANAWNDIESMKRLFDTCEKIIEYLKSRQIDYNRLIEMRSLVEMQLAVSFMRYDLICSMDSYLNAQSNTERSICFMYVYRIETAALTHLYGYNEERRQNSIWNRIKTIPEYKSTPLSNDIERNLKILTSHFDSTRRNLYTHYREGSKLNISDRWHCANKMDHPKELMQILQLVTLCKNIHQYLASLLSVMNTTEKKKNDEILEPIRSIKEIAYKNNLQDIVKMSDKLLSIFSLFNVKL
;
A
#
# COMPACT_ATOMS: atom_id res chain seq x y z
N MET A 1 29.55 3.72 22.60
CA MET A 1 28.40 3.49 23.50
C MET A 1 27.14 3.26 22.66
N LYS A 2 26.51 2.08 22.74
CA LYS A 2 25.15 1.90 22.18
C LYS A 2 24.22 2.79 23.02
N LYS A 3 23.61 3.82 22.42
CA LYS A 3 22.56 4.61 23.10
C LYS A 3 21.48 3.63 23.57
N VAL A 4 21.22 3.60 24.86
CA VAL A 4 20.07 2.87 25.42
C VAL A 4 18.82 3.49 24.80
N ARG A 5 18.04 2.70 24.08
CA ARG A 5 16.74 3.15 23.56
C ARG A 5 15.79 3.29 24.75
N ILE A 6 15.30 4.50 24.97
CA ILE A 6 14.21 4.77 25.92
C ILE A 6 12.93 4.44 25.17
N ILE A 7 12.17 3.47 25.66
CA ILE A 7 10.87 3.11 25.10
C ILE A 7 9.86 4.16 25.58
N ALA A 8 9.11 4.76 24.65
CA ALA A 8 8.06 5.70 24.99
C ALA A 8 6.97 4.99 25.81
N ASN A 9 6.49 5.63 26.87
CA ASN A 9 5.38 5.09 27.65
C ASN A 9 4.04 5.29 26.90
N GLU A 10 3.01 4.59 27.33
CA GLU A 10 1.68 4.62 26.74
C GLU A 10 1.07 6.03 26.72
N GLU A 11 1.28 6.81 27.79
CA GLU A 11 0.82 8.20 27.88
C GLU A 11 1.41 9.07 26.76
N THR A 12 2.71 8.96 26.51
CA THR A 12 3.39 9.70 25.43
C THR A 12 2.82 9.32 24.06
N ILE A 13 2.57 8.03 23.84
CA ILE A 13 1.98 7.53 22.59
C ILE A 13 0.56 8.09 22.41
N ASN A 14 -0.26 8.06 23.45
CA ASN A 14 -1.63 8.58 23.43
C ASN A 14 -1.67 10.10 23.17
N ILE A 15 -0.74 10.87 23.73
CA ILE A 15 -0.59 12.30 23.45
C ILE A 15 -0.25 12.52 21.97
N LEU A 16 0.68 11.75 21.40
CA LEU A 16 1.04 11.85 19.98
C LEU A 16 -0.16 11.52 19.06
N ILE A 17 -0.92 10.48 19.38
CA ILE A 17 -2.14 10.10 18.65
C ILE A 17 -3.18 11.23 18.72
N SER A 18 -3.42 11.79 19.91
CA SER A 18 -4.36 12.90 20.09
C SER A 18 -3.95 14.16 19.31
N ASN A 19 -2.66 14.50 19.35
CA ASN A 19 -2.11 15.63 18.59
C ASN A 19 -2.20 15.39 17.09
N ALA A 20 -1.96 14.17 16.61
CA ALA A 20 -2.14 13.82 15.20
C ALA A 20 -3.60 14.01 14.75
N LYS A 21 -4.57 13.53 15.53
CA LYS A 21 -6.01 13.72 15.28
C LYS A 21 -6.38 15.20 15.16
N LYS A 22 -5.93 16.02 16.13
CA LYS A 22 -6.17 17.47 16.10
C LYS A 22 -5.54 18.12 14.86
N THR A 23 -4.30 17.76 14.55
CA THR A 23 -3.56 18.30 13.40
C THR A 23 -4.25 17.97 12.07
N ILE A 24 -4.83 16.76 11.94
CA ILE A 24 -5.63 16.37 10.78
C ILE A 24 -6.85 17.29 10.66
N ALA A 25 -7.65 17.44 11.72
CA ALA A 25 -8.85 18.28 11.70
C ALA A 25 -8.56 19.75 11.36
N ASP A 26 -7.53 20.33 11.98
CA ASP A 26 -7.11 21.71 11.72
C ASP A 26 -6.64 21.87 10.25
N SER A 27 -5.89 20.89 9.74
CA SER A 27 -5.38 20.92 8.37
C SER A 27 -6.47 20.74 7.32
N GLU A 28 -7.46 19.87 7.56
CA GLU A 28 -8.60 19.66 6.67
C GLU A 28 -9.46 20.91 6.55
N CYS A 29 -9.72 21.60 7.67
CA CYS A 29 -10.45 22.86 7.70
C CYS A 29 -9.74 23.94 6.87
N LEU A 30 -8.46 24.16 7.14
CA LEU A 30 -7.66 25.14 6.39
C LEU A 30 -7.53 24.77 4.91
N LEU A 31 -7.44 23.48 4.58
CA LEU A 31 -7.34 23.03 3.19
C LEU A 31 -8.64 23.32 2.44
N HIS A 32 -9.78 23.06 3.08
CA HIS A 32 -11.09 23.37 2.51
C HIS A 32 -11.21 24.85 2.16
N ASP A 33 -10.90 25.74 3.11
CA ASP A 33 -10.95 27.19 2.89
C ASP A 33 -9.98 27.62 1.79
N THR A 34 -8.75 27.08 1.79
CA THR A 34 -7.73 27.42 0.78
C THR A 34 -8.18 27.02 -0.62
N GLU A 35 -8.77 25.83 -0.80
CA GLU A 35 -9.24 25.37 -2.09
C GLU A 35 -10.47 26.15 -2.57
N LEU A 36 -11.39 26.53 -1.68
CA LEU A 36 -12.50 27.42 -2.03
C LEU A 36 -12.00 28.79 -2.52
N ILE A 37 -11.01 29.38 -1.84
CA ILE A 37 -10.39 30.63 -2.26
C ILE A 37 -9.77 30.50 -3.67
N LYS A 38 -9.09 29.38 -3.95
CA LYS A 38 -8.51 29.11 -5.28
C LYS A 38 -9.59 29.04 -6.36
N VAL A 39 -10.71 28.37 -6.09
CA VAL A 39 -11.86 28.31 -7.02
C VAL A 39 -12.41 29.71 -7.32
N GLU A 40 -12.61 30.52 -6.28
CA GLU A 40 -13.12 31.89 -6.45
C GLU A 40 -12.16 32.79 -7.24
N ILE A 41 -10.85 32.73 -6.97
CA ILE A 41 -9.86 33.50 -7.72
C ILE A 41 -9.87 33.10 -9.20
N CYS A 42 -9.97 31.80 -9.49
CA CYS A 42 -10.05 31.28 -10.85
C CYS A 42 -11.32 31.76 -11.57
N ASN A 43 -12.49 31.66 -10.92
CA ASN A 43 -13.78 32.05 -11.49
C ASN A 43 -13.85 33.55 -11.81
N ASN A 44 -13.27 34.38 -10.95
CA ASN A 44 -13.24 35.83 -11.12
C ASN A 44 -12.09 36.32 -12.02
N LYS A 45 -11.32 35.41 -12.64
CA LYS A 45 -10.15 35.72 -13.48
C LYS A 45 -9.11 36.60 -12.79
N LEU A 46 -9.03 36.56 -11.46
CA LEU A 46 -8.12 37.36 -10.62
C LEU A 46 -6.71 36.75 -10.57
N GLN A 47 -6.24 36.18 -11.68
CA GLN A 47 -5.03 35.36 -11.75
C GLN A 47 -3.76 36.21 -11.55
N GLY A 48 -3.27 36.27 -10.31
CA GLY A 48 -1.92 36.71 -9.98
C GLY A 48 -1.01 35.51 -9.75
N ASN A 49 0.06 35.38 -10.54
CA ASN A 49 1.02 34.26 -10.46
C ASN A 49 1.57 34.06 -9.03
N TYR A 50 1.76 35.15 -8.26
CA TYR A 50 2.25 35.07 -6.89
C TYR A 50 1.24 34.41 -5.93
N LEU A 51 0.02 34.96 -5.84
CA LEU A 51 -1.00 34.50 -4.90
C LEU A 51 -1.40 33.05 -5.20
N GLN A 52 -1.47 32.67 -6.48
CA GLN A 52 -1.72 31.30 -6.87
C GLN A 52 -0.63 30.36 -6.35
N LEU A 53 0.64 30.69 -6.51
CA LEU A 53 1.76 29.87 -6.00
C LEU A 53 1.78 29.79 -4.47
N VAL A 54 1.39 30.86 -3.78
CA VAL A 54 1.22 30.88 -2.32
C VAL A 54 0.11 29.93 -1.87
N LEU A 55 -1.04 29.95 -2.55
CA LEU A 55 -2.16 29.06 -2.24
C LEU A 55 -1.85 27.59 -2.60
N GLU A 56 -1.16 27.33 -3.71
CA GLU A 56 -0.64 25.98 -4.03
C GLU A 56 0.31 25.49 -2.93
N LEU A 57 1.22 26.35 -2.47
CA LEU A 57 2.16 26.00 -1.40
C LEU A 57 1.42 25.61 -0.11
N LEU A 58 0.42 26.40 0.27
CA LEU A 58 -0.40 26.13 1.45
C LEU A 58 -1.20 24.84 1.29
N SER A 59 -1.97 24.69 0.21
CA SER A 59 -2.78 23.49 -0.04
C SER A 59 -1.97 22.21 -0.04
N GLY A 60 -0.84 22.19 -0.76
CA GLY A 60 0.03 21.03 -0.81
C GLY A 60 0.69 20.72 0.53
N SER A 61 0.99 21.76 1.33
CA SER A 61 1.46 21.56 2.70
C SER A 61 0.38 20.92 3.58
N LEU A 62 -0.85 21.41 3.54
CA LEU A 62 -1.95 20.94 4.38
C LEU A 62 -2.35 19.50 4.04
N LEU A 63 -2.55 19.18 2.76
CA LEU A 63 -2.88 17.80 2.35
C LEU A 63 -1.77 16.82 2.74
N GLY A 64 -0.50 17.22 2.55
CA GLY A 64 0.65 16.40 2.92
C GLY A 64 0.73 16.12 4.43
N ILE A 65 0.27 17.04 5.27
CA ILE A 65 0.15 16.84 6.72
C ILE A 65 -0.99 15.89 7.07
N CYS A 66 -2.18 16.08 6.49
CA CYS A 66 -3.31 15.16 6.69
C CYS A 66 -2.89 13.70 6.43
N GLU A 67 -2.26 13.42 5.29
CA GLU A 67 -1.86 12.06 4.92
C GLU A 67 -0.86 11.42 5.90
N VAL A 68 0.18 12.14 6.31
CA VAL A 68 1.21 11.56 7.20
C VAL A 68 0.75 11.47 8.64
N CYS A 69 -0.09 12.41 9.12
CA CYS A 69 -0.66 12.35 10.45
C CYS A 69 -1.69 11.22 10.58
N SER A 70 -2.50 10.96 9.54
CA SER A 70 -3.39 9.79 9.52
C SER A 70 -2.59 8.50 9.63
N ASN A 71 -1.54 8.33 8.84
CA ASN A 71 -0.69 7.14 8.94
C ASN A 71 0.08 7.04 10.26
N LEU A 72 0.51 8.17 10.85
CA LEU A 72 1.15 8.19 12.17
C LEU A 72 0.21 7.67 13.26
N LYS A 73 -1.03 8.17 13.27
CA LYS A 73 -2.08 7.80 14.22
C LYS A 73 -2.33 6.29 14.16
N GLU A 74 -2.52 5.73 12.97
CA GLU A 74 -2.77 4.28 12.80
C GLU A 74 -1.54 3.42 13.16
N MET A 75 -0.34 3.84 12.74
CA MET A 75 0.91 3.17 13.09
C MET A 75 1.12 3.07 14.60
N LEU A 76 0.86 4.16 15.33
CA LEU A 76 1.03 4.21 16.78
C LEU A 76 -0.09 3.49 17.54
N SER A 77 -1.30 3.42 16.96
CA SER A 77 -2.46 2.76 17.59
C SER A 77 -2.40 1.23 17.47
N SER A 78 -1.67 0.69 16.50
CA SER A 78 -1.58 -0.75 16.28
C SER A 78 -0.41 -1.39 17.01
N SER A 79 -0.59 -2.62 17.51
CA SER A 79 0.50 -3.50 17.96
C SER A 79 0.93 -4.48 16.86
N ASN A 80 0.20 -4.58 15.76
CA ASN A 80 0.44 -5.56 14.71
C ASN A 80 1.65 -5.16 13.84
N THR A 81 2.59 -6.08 13.66
CA THR A 81 3.82 -5.82 12.89
C THR A 81 3.56 -5.49 11.43
N TYR A 82 2.59 -6.15 10.78
CA TYR A 82 2.28 -5.87 9.38
C TYR A 82 1.66 -4.48 9.23
N VAL A 83 0.68 -4.14 10.06
CA VAL A 83 0.00 -2.83 10.04
C VAL A 83 1.01 -1.70 10.23
N LYS A 84 1.91 -1.81 11.21
CA LYS A 84 2.98 -0.83 11.42
C LYS A 84 3.83 -0.62 10.16
N ARG A 85 4.22 -1.72 9.50
CA ARG A 85 5.04 -1.67 8.27
C ARG A 85 4.30 -1.06 7.09
N TYR A 86 3.02 -1.39 6.95
CA TYR A 86 2.15 -0.79 5.96
C TYR A 86 2.09 0.75 6.12
N HIS A 87 1.88 1.25 7.34
CA HIS A 87 1.84 2.69 7.57
C HIS A 87 3.21 3.37 7.41
N MET A 88 4.32 2.75 7.83
CA MET A 88 5.66 3.25 7.52
C MET A 88 5.91 3.38 6.02
N GLN A 89 5.41 2.41 5.25
CA GLN A 89 5.49 2.40 3.81
C GLN A 89 4.64 3.54 3.19
N MET A 90 3.43 3.78 3.69
CA MET A 90 2.59 4.91 3.25
C MET A 90 3.19 6.27 3.64
N ILE A 91 3.76 6.41 4.85
CA ILE A 91 4.49 7.62 5.26
C ILE A 91 5.65 7.89 4.29
N ASN A 92 6.43 6.87 3.95
CA ASN A 92 7.54 7.03 3.00
C ASN A 92 7.07 7.51 1.63
N LEU A 93 5.97 6.95 1.14
CA LEU A 93 5.38 7.34 -0.13
C LEU A 93 4.90 8.80 -0.10
N SER A 94 4.02 9.16 0.84
CA SER A 94 3.44 10.50 0.92
C SER A 94 4.52 11.56 1.07
N GLN A 95 5.53 11.31 1.91
CA GLN A 95 6.67 12.21 2.05
C GLN A 95 7.48 12.38 0.77
N TYR A 96 7.70 11.30 0.02
CA TYR A 96 8.44 11.36 -1.24
C TYR A 96 7.68 12.18 -2.30
N GLU A 97 6.39 11.93 -2.48
CA GLU A 97 5.55 12.66 -3.44
C GLU A 97 5.37 14.12 -3.03
N TRP A 98 5.25 14.39 -1.72
CA TRP A 98 5.20 15.74 -1.17
C TRP A 98 6.49 16.54 -1.40
N CYS A 99 7.66 15.91 -1.19
CA CYS A 99 8.95 16.54 -1.48
C CYS A 99 9.11 16.85 -2.97
N ILE A 100 8.63 15.96 -3.85
CA ILE A 100 8.62 16.22 -5.31
C ILE A 100 7.67 17.36 -5.67
N TYR A 101 6.49 17.43 -5.07
CA TYR A 101 5.54 18.51 -5.31
C TYR A 101 6.13 19.88 -4.93
N LEU A 102 6.74 19.98 -3.75
CA LEU A 102 7.30 21.22 -3.25
C LEU A 102 8.61 21.61 -3.95
N GLY A 103 9.57 20.69 -4.04
CA GLY A 103 10.92 20.98 -4.57
C GLY A 103 11.08 20.79 -6.08
N GLY A 104 10.33 19.87 -6.67
CA GLY A 104 10.51 19.41 -8.06
C GLY A 104 11.71 18.49 -8.24
N LYS A 105 11.70 17.66 -9.29
CA LYS A 105 12.88 16.90 -9.71
C LYS A 105 13.93 17.79 -10.38
N ASP A 106 13.48 18.84 -11.07
CA ASP A 106 14.30 19.76 -11.88
C ASP A 106 14.09 21.23 -11.47
N GLN A 107 13.95 21.50 -10.16
CA GLN A 107 13.68 22.85 -9.62
C GLN A 107 12.41 23.51 -10.17
N ASN A 108 11.38 22.71 -10.46
CA ASN A 108 10.10 23.17 -11.00
C ASN A 108 8.91 22.88 -10.07
N GLY A 109 9.18 22.51 -8.81
CA GLY A 109 8.16 22.36 -7.78
C GLY A 109 7.61 23.71 -7.32
N VAL A 110 6.57 23.69 -6.49
CA VAL A 110 5.86 24.90 -6.05
C VAL A 110 6.78 25.92 -5.37
N LEU A 111 7.63 25.47 -4.44
CA LEU A 111 8.60 26.36 -3.77
C LEU A 111 9.62 26.94 -4.75
N ALA A 112 10.10 26.12 -5.68
CA ALA A 112 11.10 26.57 -6.65
C ALA A 112 10.51 27.62 -7.60
N ASN A 113 9.28 27.43 -8.07
CA ASN A 113 8.57 28.41 -8.91
C ASN A 113 8.28 29.70 -8.14
N LEU A 114 7.89 29.62 -6.87
CA LEU A 114 7.65 30.80 -6.03
C LEU A 114 8.95 31.59 -5.78
N ILE A 115 10.06 30.90 -5.50
CA ILE A 115 11.38 31.53 -5.36
C ILE A 115 11.81 32.20 -6.67
N HIS A 116 11.61 31.52 -7.81
CA HIS A 116 11.95 32.06 -9.12
C HIS A 116 11.17 33.36 -9.39
N TYR A 117 9.85 33.33 -9.21
CA TYR A 117 8.99 34.49 -9.34
C TYR A 117 9.46 35.67 -8.48
N LEU A 118 9.74 35.45 -7.19
CA LEU A 118 10.22 36.51 -6.30
C LEU A 118 11.55 37.11 -6.77
N ASN A 119 12.50 36.27 -7.22
CA ASN A 119 13.79 36.75 -7.70
C ASN A 119 13.65 37.57 -8.98
N GLU A 120 12.77 37.18 -9.91
CA GLU A 120 12.47 37.96 -11.12
C GLU A 120 11.87 39.33 -10.79
N GLN A 121 11.08 39.41 -9.72
CA GLN A 121 10.51 40.66 -9.21
C GLN A 121 11.45 41.39 -8.23
N HIS A 122 12.70 40.95 -8.07
CA HIS A 122 13.71 41.52 -7.16
C HIS A 122 13.29 41.55 -5.67
N TYR A 123 12.38 40.66 -5.25
CA TYR A 123 12.01 40.48 -3.85
C TYR A 123 12.92 39.47 -3.13
N ASN A 124 12.99 39.57 -1.80
CA ASN A 124 13.75 38.64 -0.97
C ASN A 124 13.10 37.25 -0.94
N SER A 125 13.86 36.21 -1.29
CA SER A 125 13.42 34.81 -1.30
C SER A 125 14.17 33.90 -0.31
N LEU A 126 14.96 34.48 0.61
CA LEU A 126 15.84 33.73 1.52
C LEU A 126 15.07 32.74 2.41
N GLU A 127 13.92 33.16 2.94
CA GLU A 127 13.09 32.30 3.80
C GLU A 127 12.63 31.05 3.04
N LEU A 128 12.08 31.21 1.83
CA LEU A 128 11.65 30.09 1.00
C LEU A 128 12.82 29.21 0.53
N LYS A 129 14.00 29.78 0.28
CA LYS A 129 15.22 28.99 0.00
C LYS A 129 15.59 28.09 1.17
N ASN A 130 15.45 28.56 2.41
CA ASN A 130 15.66 27.75 3.60
C ASN A 130 14.62 26.63 3.73
N VAL A 131 13.34 26.91 3.43
CA VAL A 131 12.27 25.89 3.37
C VAL A 131 12.62 24.82 2.33
N LEU A 132 12.98 25.23 1.11
CA LEU A 132 13.33 24.33 0.02
C LEU A 132 14.50 23.41 0.37
N GLU A 133 15.52 23.94 1.06
CA GLU A 133 16.65 23.13 1.53
C GLU A 133 16.21 22.06 2.54
N LYS A 134 15.32 22.40 3.47
CA LYS A 134 14.75 21.41 4.40
C LYS A 134 13.91 20.34 3.69
N VAL A 135 13.12 20.73 2.69
CA VAL A 135 12.37 19.79 1.84
C VAL A 135 13.31 18.81 1.14
N ARG A 136 14.43 19.29 0.58
CA ARG A 136 15.44 18.44 -0.07
C ARG A 136 16.07 17.46 0.91
N GLN A 137 16.44 17.93 2.10
CA GLN A 137 17.02 17.10 3.16
C GLN A 137 16.06 15.99 3.61
N LEU A 138 14.76 16.29 3.74
CA LEU A 138 13.75 15.28 4.03
C LEU A 138 13.60 14.30 2.86
N GLY A 139 13.54 14.79 1.62
CA GLY A 139 13.43 13.97 0.41
C GLY A 139 14.58 12.98 0.26
N MET A 140 15.80 13.34 0.64
CA MET A 140 16.97 12.43 0.65
C MET A 140 16.84 11.26 1.63
N LYS A 141 15.98 11.39 2.66
CA LYS A 141 15.70 10.32 3.63
C LYS A 141 14.62 9.36 3.14
N CYS A 142 13.88 9.72 2.09
CA CYS A 142 12.85 8.87 1.51
C CYS A 142 13.48 7.74 0.67
N ASN A 143 12.95 6.53 0.84
CA ASN A 143 13.41 5.36 0.08
C ASN A 143 12.64 5.27 -1.25
N VAL A 144 13.29 5.63 -2.36
CA VAL A 144 12.73 5.57 -3.73
C VAL A 144 12.31 4.15 -4.11
N GLY A 145 13.10 3.16 -3.68
CA GLY A 145 12.81 1.77 -3.91
C GLY A 145 11.53 1.34 -3.19
N LEU A 146 11.31 1.76 -1.95
CA LEU A 146 10.09 1.45 -1.19
C LEU A 146 8.87 2.15 -1.81
N ARG A 147 9.04 3.39 -2.27
CA ARG A 147 8.01 4.13 -3.02
C ARG A 147 7.61 3.45 -4.32
N SER A 148 8.55 2.81 -5.02
CA SER A 148 8.22 2.10 -6.27
C SER A 148 7.47 0.80 -5.98
N MET A 149 7.80 0.16 -4.86
CA MET A 149 7.15 -1.10 -4.46
C MET A 149 5.73 -0.94 -3.92
N THR A 150 5.36 0.22 -3.38
CA THR A 150 3.94 0.53 -3.09
C THR A 150 3.05 0.58 -4.33
N ALA A 151 3.62 0.41 -5.52
CA ALA A 151 2.94 0.45 -6.80
C ALA A 151 3.12 -0.83 -7.65
N HIS A 152 3.90 -1.82 -7.18
CA HIS A 152 4.27 -3.03 -7.93
C HIS A 152 4.44 -4.25 -7.01
N TYR A 153 3.74 -5.35 -7.31
CA TYR A 153 3.74 -6.61 -6.56
C TYR A 153 4.42 -7.77 -7.33
N ASP A 154 5.15 -7.46 -8.40
CA ASP A 154 5.86 -8.42 -9.26
C ASP A 154 7.11 -9.03 -8.62
N GLU A 155 7.71 -8.37 -7.62
CA GLU A 155 8.93 -8.84 -6.94
C GLU A 155 8.71 -9.13 -5.43
N PRO A 156 7.91 -10.14 -5.06
CA PRO A 156 7.49 -10.36 -3.66
C PRO A 156 8.65 -10.70 -2.71
N ASN A 157 9.74 -11.33 -3.19
CA ASN A 157 10.94 -11.56 -2.37
C ASN A 157 11.66 -10.25 -2.02
N ILE A 158 11.73 -9.30 -2.96
CA ILE A 158 12.29 -7.98 -2.70
C ILE A 158 11.35 -7.21 -1.75
N MET A 159 10.03 -7.39 -1.89
CA MET A 159 9.03 -6.76 -1.01
C MET A 159 9.20 -7.21 0.42
N TYR A 160 9.32 -8.52 0.63
CA TYR A 160 9.61 -9.10 1.93
C TYR A 160 10.85 -8.46 2.58
N LYS A 161 11.97 -8.37 1.84
CA LYS A 161 13.23 -7.79 2.37
C LYS A 161 13.07 -6.32 2.76
N LYS A 162 12.35 -5.53 1.95
CA LYS A 162 12.12 -4.11 2.26
C LYS A 162 11.19 -3.93 3.44
N LEU A 163 10.09 -4.68 3.52
CA LEU A 163 9.19 -4.64 4.67
C LEU A 163 9.88 -5.11 5.95
N LEU A 164 10.73 -6.12 5.88
CA LEU A 164 11.52 -6.58 7.03
C LEU A 164 12.43 -5.48 7.60
N ALA A 165 12.95 -4.60 6.73
CA ALA A 165 13.76 -3.45 7.13
C ALA A 165 12.94 -2.32 7.79
N LEU A 166 11.60 -2.36 7.70
CA LEU A 166 10.69 -1.44 8.39
C LEU A 166 10.41 -1.96 9.81
N ASN A 167 11.36 -1.75 10.71
CA ASN A 167 11.27 -2.25 12.09
C ASN A 167 11.53 -1.19 13.16
N ASP A 168 11.59 0.09 12.77
CA ASP A 168 11.92 1.19 13.66
C ASP A 168 10.96 2.38 13.48
N GLU A 169 9.92 2.42 14.31
CA GLU A 169 8.90 3.47 14.32
C GLU A 169 9.50 4.86 14.55
N ASP A 170 10.53 4.96 15.40
CA ASP A 170 11.16 6.23 15.78
C ASP A 170 11.77 6.96 14.57
N VAL A 171 12.30 6.24 13.58
CA VAL A 171 12.80 6.82 12.32
C VAL A 171 11.68 7.56 11.58
N TYR A 172 10.49 6.96 11.52
CA TYR A 172 9.35 7.53 10.81
C TYR A 172 8.68 8.65 11.60
N VAL A 173 8.57 8.52 12.92
CA VAL A 173 8.09 9.59 13.80
C VAL A 173 8.98 10.83 13.69
N ARG A 174 10.32 10.67 13.72
CA ARG A 174 11.25 11.80 13.52
C ARG A 174 11.11 12.44 12.15
N ARG A 175 10.97 11.65 11.09
CA ARG A 175 10.74 12.17 9.73
C ARG A 175 9.44 12.96 9.62
N ILE A 176 8.37 12.53 10.29
CA ILE A 176 7.11 13.28 10.34
C ILE A 176 7.29 14.59 11.11
N SER A 177 8.03 14.56 12.23
CA SER A 177 8.38 15.78 12.97
C SER A 177 9.15 16.78 12.08
N GLU A 178 10.10 16.32 11.27
CA GLU A 178 10.80 17.16 10.30
C GLU A 178 9.84 17.78 9.27
N GLN A 179 8.86 17.01 8.78
CA GLN A 179 7.83 17.53 7.87
C GLN A 179 6.92 18.56 8.54
N LEU A 180 6.52 18.34 9.79
CA LEU A 180 5.74 19.30 10.57
C LEU A 180 6.51 20.61 10.79
N LEU A 181 7.83 20.55 11.00
CA LEU A 181 8.67 21.74 11.08
C LEU A 181 8.72 22.51 9.75
N ILE A 182 8.82 21.81 8.63
CA ILE A 182 8.76 22.45 7.30
C ILE A 182 7.38 23.09 7.08
N HIS A 183 6.30 22.41 7.47
CA HIS A 183 4.94 22.95 7.42
C HIS A 183 4.80 24.23 8.25
N ASP A 184 5.34 24.26 9.48
CA ASP A 184 5.35 25.46 10.32
C ASP A 184 6.11 26.63 9.67
N MET A 185 7.25 26.35 9.00
CA MET A 185 7.96 27.37 8.22
C MET A 185 7.12 27.89 7.04
N ILE A 186 6.38 27.01 6.35
CA ILE A 186 5.45 27.42 5.29
C ILE A 186 4.34 28.30 5.87
N LEU A 187 3.73 27.91 6.99
CA LEU A 187 2.68 28.71 7.64
C LEU A 187 3.20 30.08 8.07
N LYS A 188 4.42 30.17 8.61
CA LYS A 188 5.06 31.45 8.97
C LYS A 188 5.22 32.39 7.77
N TYR A 189 5.58 31.84 6.61
CA TYR A 189 5.67 32.60 5.37
C TYR A 189 4.30 33.04 4.83
N VAL A 190 3.31 32.13 4.84
CA VAL A 190 2.01 32.37 4.20
C VAL A 190 1.07 33.23 5.06
N SER A 191 1.12 33.08 6.39
CA SER A 191 0.16 33.74 7.31
C SER A 191 0.11 35.27 7.18
N PRO A 192 1.25 36.00 7.12
CA PRO A 192 1.23 37.45 6.94
C PRO A 192 0.58 37.87 5.61
N ILE A 193 0.74 37.07 4.55
CA ILE A 193 0.14 37.33 3.24
C ILE A 193 -1.38 37.24 3.32
N LEU A 194 -1.89 36.16 3.93
CA LEU A 194 -3.33 35.98 4.13
C LEU A 194 -3.91 37.06 5.06
N GLN A 195 -3.17 37.48 6.09
CA GLN A 195 -3.58 38.56 6.98
C GLN A 195 -3.68 39.91 6.23
N MET A 196 -2.68 40.26 5.42
CA MET A 196 -2.72 41.48 4.60
C MET A 196 -3.91 41.49 3.64
N ILE A 197 -4.21 40.36 3.00
CA ILE A 197 -5.39 40.22 2.14
C ILE A 197 -6.67 40.46 2.95
N LYS A 198 -6.80 39.82 4.11
CA LYS A 198 -7.97 39.98 4.99
C LYS A 198 -8.15 41.42 5.45
N GLU A 199 -7.07 42.10 5.82
CA GLU A 199 -7.08 43.51 6.25
C GLU A 199 -7.48 44.44 5.09
N GLY A 200 -6.94 44.23 3.89
CA GLY A 200 -7.31 44.98 2.69
C GLY A 200 -8.79 44.81 2.31
N LEU A 201 -9.36 43.62 2.52
CA LEU A 201 -10.78 43.33 2.26
C LEU A 201 -11.73 43.93 3.31
N ASN A 202 -11.29 44.14 4.55
CA ASN A 202 -12.13 44.77 5.59
C ASN A 202 -12.44 46.26 5.33
N HIS A 203 -11.79 46.88 4.34
CA HIS A 203 -12.07 48.24 3.87
C HIS A 203 -13.11 48.32 2.74
N ILE A 204 -13.68 47.18 2.32
CA ILE A 204 -14.74 47.10 1.31
C ILE A 204 -16.08 46.87 2.05
N ASP A 205 -17.10 47.68 1.73
CA ASP A 205 -18.40 47.68 2.41
C ASP A 205 -19.01 46.27 2.49
N LYS A 206 -19.36 45.84 3.70
CA LYS A 206 -19.74 44.46 4.06
C LYS A 206 -21.21 44.11 3.77
N GLU A 207 -21.84 44.70 2.77
CA GLU A 207 -23.26 44.43 2.51
C GLU A 207 -23.55 43.26 1.56
N ASP A 208 -22.57 42.72 0.82
CA ASP A 208 -22.85 41.64 -0.16
C ASP A 208 -22.12 40.31 0.04
N ILE A 209 -21.25 40.16 1.06
CA ILE A 209 -20.46 38.93 1.27
C ILE A 209 -21.07 38.06 2.39
N ARG A 210 -22.37 37.77 2.32
CA ARG A 210 -23.01 36.71 3.12
C ARG A 210 -24.01 35.91 2.28
N LYS A 211 -23.50 35.30 1.22
CA LYS A 211 -24.12 34.12 0.61
C LYS A 211 -23.04 33.08 0.31
N SER A 212 -22.37 32.55 1.33
CA SER A 212 -21.89 31.18 1.19
C SER A 212 -23.10 30.31 1.52
N SER A 213 -23.81 29.88 0.49
CA SER A 213 -24.71 28.75 0.60
C SER A 213 -23.96 27.64 1.33
N PHE A 214 -24.44 27.24 2.50
CA PHE A 214 -24.24 25.86 2.94
C PHE A 214 -24.88 25.01 1.84
N GLU A 215 -24.11 24.68 0.80
CA GLU A 215 -24.56 23.72 -0.20
C GLU A 215 -24.72 22.41 0.53
N PHE A 216 -25.97 22.01 0.69
CA PHE A 216 -26.35 20.74 1.28
C PHE A 216 -25.78 19.61 0.42
N ASN A 217 -24.63 19.06 0.81
CA ASN A 217 -24.02 17.95 0.10
C ASN A 217 -24.58 16.62 0.61
N ILE A 218 -25.59 16.10 -0.09
CA ILE A 218 -26.21 14.79 0.21
C ILE A 218 -25.15 13.69 0.30
N GLN A 219 -24.11 13.74 -0.55
CA GLN A 219 -23.06 12.72 -0.56
C GLN A 219 -22.27 12.68 0.75
N ASP A 220 -21.96 13.84 1.34
CA ASP A 220 -21.23 13.89 2.61
C ASP A 220 -22.04 13.28 3.76
N ILE A 221 -23.35 13.54 3.78
CA ILE A 221 -24.26 12.96 4.76
C ILE A 221 -24.36 11.44 4.57
N LEU A 222 -24.52 10.98 3.32
CA LEU A 222 -24.57 9.55 3.00
C LEU A 222 -23.29 8.84 3.44
N ASN A 223 -22.12 9.39 3.08
CA ASN A 223 -20.82 8.87 3.46
C ASN A 223 -20.66 8.79 4.99
N ALA A 224 -21.04 9.85 5.70
CA ALA A 224 -20.98 9.89 7.17
C ALA A 224 -21.90 8.83 7.80
N LYS A 225 -23.13 8.65 7.26
CA LYS A 225 -24.08 7.65 7.75
C LYS A 225 -23.62 6.22 7.50
N VAL A 226 -22.98 5.98 6.37
CA VAL A 226 -22.40 4.67 6.05
C VAL A 226 -21.25 4.35 7.00
N ALA A 227 -20.35 5.31 7.24
CA ALA A 227 -19.28 5.16 8.22
C ALA A 227 -19.81 4.90 9.63
N GLU A 228 -20.82 5.65 10.09
CA GLU A 228 -21.48 5.43 11.39
C GLU A 228 -22.06 4.02 11.49
N ALA A 229 -22.75 3.54 10.44
CA ALA A 229 -23.32 2.21 10.41
C ALA A 229 -22.27 1.09 10.48
N PHE A 230 -21.09 1.28 9.89
CA PHE A 230 -19.98 0.32 9.98
C PHE A 230 -19.26 0.38 11.32
N ASN A 231 -19.04 1.57 11.89
CA ASN A 231 -18.41 1.72 13.20
C ASN A 231 -19.25 1.12 14.32
N ASN A 232 -20.59 1.16 14.19
CA ASN A 232 -21.49 0.53 15.15
C ASN A 232 -21.58 -1.00 15.02
N LYS A 233 -20.92 -1.61 14.02
CA LYS A 233 -20.86 -3.06 13.84
C LYS A 233 -19.51 -3.60 14.31
N GLU A 234 -19.45 -3.95 15.59
CA GLU A 234 -18.28 -4.62 16.20
C GLU A 234 -17.85 -5.87 15.40
N GLU A 235 -18.78 -6.59 14.77
CA GLU A 235 -18.48 -7.76 13.94
C GLU A 235 -17.50 -7.48 12.80
N LEU A 236 -17.60 -6.33 12.11
CA LEU A 236 -16.70 -6.02 10.99
C LEU A 236 -15.27 -5.75 11.49
N ASP A 237 -15.15 -4.99 12.59
CA ASP A 237 -13.88 -4.70 13.23
C ASP A 237 -13.19 -5.98 13.72
N ILE A 238 -13.95 -6.87 14.36
CA ILE A 238 -13.47 -8.20 14.79
C ILE A 238 -13.01 -9.02 13.57
N MET A 239 -13.75 -9.00 12.46
CA MET A 239 -13.38 -9.72 11.24
C MET A 239 -12.11 -9.19 10.58
N ILE A 240 -11.91 -7.87 10.56
CA ILE A 240 -10.69 -7.23 10.03
C ILE A 240 -9.50 -7.56 10.93
N SER A 241 -9.66 -7.36 12.24
CA SER A 241 -8.66 -7.69 13.25
C SER A 241 -8.22 -9.17 13.18
N HIS A 242 -9.16 -10.10 13.01
CA HIS A 242 -8.85 -11.52 12.86
C HIS A 242 -8.02 -11.80 11.59
N GLN A 243 -8.31 -11.12 10.48
CA GLN A 243 -7.54 -11.29 9.25
C GLN A 243 -6.12 -10.71 9.35
N ILE A 244 -5.94 -9.63 10.13
CA ILE A 244 -4.65 -8.97 10.32
C ILE A 244 -3.78 -9.68 11.37
N ALA A 245 -4.37 -10.32 12.38
CA ALA A 245 -3.68 -10.83 13.57
C ALA A 245 -2.44 -11.68 13.24
N ASN A 246 -2.53 -12.55 12.22
CA ASN A 246 -1.44 -13.44 11.81
C ASN A 246 -0.72 -13.00 10.53
N ALA A 247 -1.01 -11.81 9.99
CA ALA A 247 -0.55 -11.39 8.66
C ALA A 247 0.97 -11.53 8.47
N TRP A 248 1.78 -11.01 9.41
CA TRP A 248 3.23 -11.13 9.29
C TRP A 248 3.73 -12.57 9.46
N ASN A 249 3.12 -13.35 10.35
CA ASN A 249 3.48 -14.75 10.56
C ASN A 249 3.20 -15.59 9.30
N ASP A 250 2.08 -15.33 8.63
CA ASP A 250 1.71 -15.98 7.37
C ASP A 250 2.74 -15.65 6.28
N ILE A 251 3.13 -14.38 6.16
CA ILE A 251 4.19 -13.91 5.25
C ILE A 251 5.53 -14.60 5.55
N GLU A 252 5.93 -14.70 6.81
CA GLU A 252 7.17 -15.42 7.19
C GLU A 252 7.11 -16.90 6.85
N SER A 253 5.97 -17.55 7.09
CA SER A 253 5.78 -18.97 6.79
C SER A 253 5.96 -19.24 5.29
N MET A 254 5.27 -18.47 4.44
CA MET A 254 5.43 -18.55 2.99
C MET A 254 6.87 -18.25 2.55
N LYS A 255 7.53 -17.28 3.17
CA LYS A 255 8.94 -16.95 2.87
C LYS A 255 9.89 -18.10 3.21
N ARG A 256 9.72 -18.75 4.37
CA ARG A 256 10.54 -19.90 4.77
C ARG A 256 10.37 -21.07 3.81
N LEU A 257 9.15 -21.30 3.34
CA LEU A 257 8.87 -22.32 2.33
C LEU A 257 9.57 -21.98 1.00
N PHE A 258 9.48 -20.72 0.54
CA PHE A 258 10.20 -20.24 -0.64
C PHE A 258 11.71 -20.46 -0.53
N ASP A 259 12.34 -20.06 0.59
CA ASP A 259 13.79 -20.24 0.80
C ASP A 259 14.20 -21.71 0.89
N THR A 260 13.32 -22.56 1.41
CA THR A 260 13.54 -24.00 1.44
C THR A 260 13.54 -24.57 0.03
N CYS A 261 12.58 -24.19 -0.82
CA CYS A 261 12.58 -24.58 -2.22
C CYS A 261 13.87 -24.13 -2.94
N GLU A 262 14.32 -22.88 -2.75
CA GLU A 262 15.56 -22.37 -3.35
C GLU A 262 16.79 -23.22 -2.98
N LYS A 263 16.96 -23.52 -1.69
CA LYS A 263 18.09 -24.33 -1.20
C LYS A 263 18.06 -25.75 -1.76
N ILE A 264 16.88 -26.36 -1.84
CA ILE A 264 16.75 -27.71 -2.40
C ILE A 264 17.02 -27.70 -3.91
N ILE A 265 16.51 -26.70 -4.64
CA ILE A 265 16.80 -26.54 -6.08
C ILE A 265 18.31 -26.41 -6.31
N GLU A 266 19.00 -25.56 -5.55
CA GLU A 266 20.45 -25.40 -5.63
C GLU A 266 21.19 -26.73 -5.37
N TYR A 267 20.77 -27.46 -4.32
CA TYR A 267 21.31 -28.77 -4.00
C TYR A 267 21.10 -29.78 -5.14
N LEU A 268 19.88 -29.95 -5.64
CA LEU A 268 19.58 -30.90 -6.72
C LEU A 268 20.30 -30.54 -8.01
N LYS A 269 20.39 -29.24 -8.34
CA LYS A 269 21.17 -28.75 -9.47
C LYS A 269 22.65 -29.12 -9.36
N SER A 270 23.25 -29.01 -8.17
CA SER A 270 24.65 -29.42 -7.93
C SER A 270 24.86 -30.94 -8.12
N ARG A 271 23.79 -31.73 -7.97
CA ARG A 271 23.78 -33.18 -8.13
C ARG A 271 23.31 -33.65 -9.50
N GLN A 272 22.98 -32.73 -10.41
CA GLN A 272 22.38 -33.04 -11.73
C GLN A 272 21.09 -33.88 -11.64
N ILE A 273 20.32 -33.70 -10.58
CA ILE A 273 19.02 -34.35 -10.38
C ILE A 273 17.92 -33.43 -10.92
N ASP A 274 16.87 -33.99 -11.52
CA ASP A 274 15.71 -33.20 -11.98
C ASP A 274 15.07 -32.43 -10.81
N TYR A 275 14.85 -31.13 -11.02
CA TYR A 275 14.29 -30.20 -10.05
C TYR A 275 13.16 -29.35 -10.62
N ASN A 276 12.67 -29.67 -11.83
CA ASN A 276 11.62 -28.88 -12.50
C ASN A 276 10.37 -28.75 -11.63
N ARG A 277 9.99 -29.81 -10.93
CA ARG A 277 8.83 -29.80 -10.04
C ARG A 277 8.96 -28.84 -8.86
N LEU A 278 10.16 -28.69 -8.30
CA LEU A 278 10.40 -27.73 -7.23
C LEU A 278 10.37 -26.29 -7.73
N ILE A 279 10.75 -26.03 -8.99
CA ILE A 279 10.58 -24.70 -9.60
C ILE A 279 9.10 -24.32 -9.64
N GLU A 280 8.22 -25.24 -10.04
CA GLU A 280 6.77 -25.01 -10.06
C GLU A 280 6.22 -24.75 -8.65
N MET A 281 6.62 -25.57 -7.66
CA MET A 281 6.22 -25.37 -6.26
C MET A 281 6.69 -24.01 -5.73
N ARG A 282 7.97 -23.67 -5.96
CA ARG A 282 8.52 -22.36 -5.61
C ARG A 282 7.73 -21.22 -6.25
N SER A 283 7.40 -21.36 -7.53
CA SER A 283 6.62 -20.37 -8.28
C SER A 283 5.23 -20.17 -7.68
N LEU A 284 4.58 -21.22 -7.18
CA LEU A 284 3.28 -21.11 -6.52
C LEU A 284 3.38 -20.40 -5.17
N VAL A 285 4.40 -20.72 -4.38
CA VAL A 285 4.64 -20.05 -3.09
C VAL A 285 4.96 -18.57 -3.30
N GLU A 286 5.70 -18.24 -4.35
CA GLU A 286 5.95 -16.86 -4.76
C GLU A 286 4.65 -16.12 -5.12
N MET A 287 3.75 -16.76 -5.88
CA MET A 287 2.42 -16.21 -6.19
C MET A 287 1.58 -16.01 -4.92
N GLN A 288 1.60 -16.97 -3.99
CA GLN A 288 0.89 -16.84 -2.71
C GLN A 288 1.40 -15.65 -1.92
N LEU A 289 2.72 -15.45 -1.88
CA LEU A 289 3.34 -14.33 -1.20
C LEU A 289 2.88 -12.99 -1.79
N ALA A 290 2.88 -12.85 -3.12
CA ALA A 290 2.39 -11.65 -3.81
C ALA A 290 0.91 -11.37 -3.52
N VAL A 291 0.04 -12.39 -3.63
CA VAL A 291 -1.40 -12.27 -3.36
C VAL A 291 -1.67 -11.89 -1.91
N SER A 292 -0.88 -12.43 -0.98
CA SER A 292 -1.01 -12.11 0.44
C SER A 292 -0.63 -10.66 0.74
N PHE A 293 0.45 -10.13 0.14
CA PHE A 293 0.78 -8.71 0.26
C PHE A 293 -0.35 -7.81 -0.24
N MET A 294 -0.89 -8.08 -1.44
CA MET A 294 -2.04 -7.34 -1.99
C MET A 294 -3.23 -7.36 -1.02
N ARG A 295 -3.57 -8.53 -0.48
CA ARG A 295 -4.70 -8.70 0.42
C ARG A 295 -4.49 -7.93 1.73
N TYR A 296 -3.34 -8.06 2.38
CA TYR A 296 -3.12 -7.41 3.67
C TYR A 296 -3.03 -5.90 3.54
N ASP A 297 -2.45 -5.36 2.45
CA ASP A 297 -2.43 -3.91 2.21
C ASP A 297 -3.84 -3.33 2.03
N LEU A 298 -4.73 -4.05 1.33
CA LEU A 298 -6.15 -3.68 1.21
C LEU A 298 -6.86 -3.71 2.56
N ILE A 299 -6.63 -4.75 3.37
CA ILE A 299 -7.26 -4.88 4.70
C ILE A 299 -6.76 -3.77 5.63
N CYS A 300 -5.47 -3.41 5.61
CA CYS A 300 -4.95 -2.28 6.39
C CYS A 300 -5.57 -0.94 5.94
N SER A 301 -5.84 -0.78 4.63
CA SER A 301 -6.53 0.41 4.12
C SER A 301 -8.00 0.47 4.57
N MET A 302 -8.69 -0.67 4.62
CA MET A 302 -10.05 -0.76 5.16
C MET A 302 -10.09 -0.45 6.66
N ASP A 303 -9.13 -0.99 7.42
CA ASP A 303 -8.97 -0.72 8.85
C ASP A 303 -8.80 0.80 9.10
N SER A 304 -7.92 1.43 8.31
CA SER A 304 -7.72 2.89 8.34
C SER A 304 -9.00 3.67 8.03
N TYR A 305 -9.83 3.20 7.09
CA TYR A 305 -11.10 3.83 6.76
C TYR A 305 -12.10 3.81 7.93
N LEU A 306 -12.16 2.70 8.68
CA LEU A 306 -13.04 2.58 9.85
C LEU A 306 -12.57 3.48 11.01
N ASN A 307 -11.25 3.57 11.19
CA ASN A 307 -10.61 4.38 12.23
C ASN A 307 -10.48 5.88 11.87
N ALA A 308 -10.86 6.26 10.65
CA ALA A 308 -10.87 7.65 10.20
C ALA A 308 -11.98 8.47 10.88
N GLN A 309 -11.70 9.74 11.16
CA GLN A 309 -12.59 10.65 11.89
C GLN A 309 -13.40 11.57 10.96
N SER A 310 -13.01 11.72 9.70
CA SER A 310 -13.67 12.58 8.72
C SER A 310 -13.87 11.88 7.37
N ASN A 311 -14.76 12.42 6.52
CA ASN A 311 -14.93 11.92 5.16
C ASN A 311 -13.69 12.16 4.28
N THR A 312 -12.94 13.23 4.55
CA THR A 312 -11.70 13.55 3.84
C THR A 312 -10.62 12.49 4.14
N GLU A 313 -10.40 12.18 5.42
CA GLU A 313 -9.48 11.12 5.84
C GLU A 313 -9.88 9.75 5.24
N ARG A 314 -11.18 9.42 5.24
CA ARG A 314 -11.71 8.21 4.57
C ARG A 314 -11.42 8.20 3.07
N SER A 315 -11.58 9.33 2.41
CA SER A 315 -11.30 9.47 0.98
C SER A 315 -9.82 9.28 0.66
N ILE A 316 -8.92 9.74 1.53
CA ILE A 316 -7.49 9.46 1.43
C ILE A 316 -7.22 7.95 1.51
N CYS A 317 -7.91 7.23 2.40
CA CYS A 317 -7.79 5.76 2.49
C CYS A 317 -8.18 5.09 1.17
N PHE A 318 -9.26 5.54 0.52
CA PHE A 318 -9.66 5.05 -0.81
C PHE A 318 -8.67 5.40 -1.91
N MET A 319 -7.98 6.53 -1.83
CA MET A 319 -6.89 6.84 -2.76
C MET A 319 -5.75 5.83 -2.65
N TYR A 320 -5.41 5.36 -1.44
CA TYR A 320 -4.43 4.28 -1.26
C TYR A 320 -4.94 2.95 -1.84
N VAL A 321 -6.20 2.61 -1.57
CA VAL A 321 -6.86 1.43 -2.14
C VAL A 321 -6.77 1.42 -3.65
N TYR A 322 -7.12 2.51 -4.32
CA TYR A 322 -7.17 2.54 -5.77
C TYR A 322 -5.80 2.25 -6.40
N ARG A 323 -4.72 2.68 -5.72
CA ARG A 323 -3.35 2.38 -6.11
C ARG A 323 -3.02 0.90 -5.94
N ILE A 324 -3.40 0.33 -4.80
CA ILE A 324 -3.22 -1.10 -4.51
C ILE A 324 -4.02 -1.95 -5.50
N GLU A 325 -5.29 -1.60 -5.73
CA GLU A 325 -6.17 -2.25 -6.70
C GLU A 325 -5.54 -2.25 -8.09
N THR A 326 -5.09 -1.09 -8.56
CA THR A 326 -4.54 -0.99 -9.91
C THR A 326 -3.30 -1.87 -10.07
N ALA A 327 -2.41 -1.87 -9.08
CA ALA A 327 -1.23 -2.71 -9.05
C ALA A 327 -1.60 -4.20 -8.97
N ALA A 328 -2.47 -4.56 -8.03
CA ALA A 328 -2.91 -5.94 -7.79
C ALA A 328 -3.54 -6.53 -9.05
N LEU A 329 -4.54 -5.88 -9.63
CA LEU A 329 -5.23 -6.38 -10.83
C LEU A 329 -4.30 -6.47 -12.05
N THR A 330 -3.30 -5.60 -12.16
CA THR A 330 -2.30 -5.66 -13.23
C THR A 330 -1.48 -6.93 -13.14
N HIS A 331 -1.09 -7.34 -11.93
CA HIS A 331 -0.32 -8.56 -11.71
C HIS A 331 -1.19 -9.82 -11.65
N LEU A 332 -2.43 -9.71 -11.15
CA LEU A 332 -3.35 -10.85 -11.02
C LEU A 332 -3.88 -11.30 -12.39
N TYR A 333 -4.24 -10.36 -13.28
CA TYR A 333 -4.88 -10.69 -14.56
C TYR A 333 -4.32 -9.96 -15.78
N GLY A 334 -3.79 -8.74 -15.61
CA GLY A 334 -3.26 -7.93 -16.71
C GLY A 334 -4.34 -7.19 -17.52
N TYR A 335 -4.11 -5.91 -17.78
CA TYR A 335 -5.05 -5.01 -18.46
C TYR A 335 -5.00 -5.06 -20.00
N ASN A 336 -3.95 -5.67 -20.57
CA ASN A 336 -3.81 -5.92 -22.00
C ASN A 336 -3.26 -7.34 -22.23
N GLU A 337 -3.18 -7.79 -23.48
CA GLU A 337 -2.78 -9.16 -23.80
C GLU A 337 -1.35 -9.49 -23.33
N GLU A 338 -0.41 -8.58 -23.56
CA GLU A 338 1.00 -8.74 -23.12
C GLU A 338 1.11 -8.94 -21.60
N ARG A 339 0.40 -8.10 -20.82
CA ARG A 339 0.37 -8.20 -19.36
C ARG A 339 -0.39 -9.43 -18.90
N ARG A 340 -1.45 -9.81 -19.63
CA ARG A 340 -2.26 -10.99 -19.32
C ARG A 340 -1.46 -12.28 -19.41
N GLN A 341 -0.59 -12.40 -20.42
CA GLN A 341 0.28 -13.57 -20.57
C GLN A 341 1.25 -13.73 -19.38
N ASN A 342 1.67 -12.62 -18.77
CA ASN A 342 2.58 -12.61 -17.63
C ASN A 342 1.88 -12.61 -16.25
N SER A 343 0.55 -12.63 -16.24
CA SER A 343 -0.23 -12.52 -15.00
C SER A 343 -0.16 -13.79 -14.14
N ILE A 344 -0.39 -13.61 -12.83
CA ILE A 344 -0.51 -14.73 -11.88
C ILE A 344 -1.59 -15.71 -12.33
N TRP A 345 -2.77 -15.22 -12.76
CA TRP A 345 -3.84 -16.10 -13.21
C TRP A 345 -3.48 -16.92 -14.44
N ASN A 346 -2.77 -16.33 -15.41
CA ASN A 346 -2.30 -17.09 -16.56
C ASN A 346 -1.28 -18.16 -16.17
N ARG A 347 -0.32 -17.83 -15.30
CA ARG A 347 0.67 -18.78 -14.77
C ARG A 347 0.01 -19.93 -13.99
N ILE A 348 -1.06 -19.66 -13.24
CA ILE A 348 -1.84 -20.72 -12.56
C ILE A 348 -2.43 -21.70 -13.58
N LYS A 349 -3.00 -21.20 -14.68
CA LYS A 349 -3.62 -22.04 -15.72
C LYS A 349 -2.63 -22.92 -16.48
N THR A 350 -1.34 -22.57 -16.49
CA THR A 350 -0.30 -23.38 -17.15
C THR A 350 0.18 -24.56 -16.30
N ILE A 351 -0.23 -24.67 -15.04
CA ILE A 351 0.21 -25.75 -14.15
C ILE A 351 -0.57 -27.03 -14.47
N PRO A 352 0.08 -28.20 -14.58
CA PRO A 352 -0.59 -29.44 -14.98
C PRO A 352 -1.78 -29.84 -14.09
N GLU A 353 -1.68 -29.57 -12.79
CA GLU A 353 -2.75 -29.86 -11.82
C GLU A 353 -3.93 -28.88 -11.88
N TYR A 354 -3.84 -27.81 -12.67
CA TYR A 354 -4.94 -26.87 -12.84
C TYR A 354 -6.18 -27.59 -13.37
N LYS A 355 -7.31 -27.32 -12.72
CA LYS A 355 -8.63 -27.77 -13.17
C LYS A 355 -9.61 -26.62 -13.08
N SER A 356 -10.42 -26.50 -14.14
CA SER A 356 -11.61 -25.67 -14.12
C SER A 356 -12.59 -26.22 -13.08
N THR A 357 -12.80 -25.46 -12.01
CA THR A 357 -13.75 -25.71 -10.92
C THR A 357 -14.69 -24.50 -10.79
N PRO A 358 -15.82 -24.60 -10.06
CA PRO A 358 -16.66 -23.45 -9.77
C PRO A 358 -15.86 -22.27 -9.20
N LEU A 359 -14.97 -22.55 -8.24
CA LEU A 359 -14.10 -21.52 -7.63
C LEU A 359 -13.17 -20.85 -8.67
N SER A 360 -12.52 -21.62 -9.55
CA SER A 360 -11.63 -21.01 -10.56
C SER A 360 -12.41 -20.18 -11.58
N ASN A 361 -13.62 -20.61 -11.94
CA ASN A 361 -14.47 -19.89 -12.88
C ASN A 361 -14.97 -18.57 -12.26
N ASP A 362 -15.32 -18.58 -10.98
CA ASP A 362 -15.70 -17.39 -10.24
C ASP A 362 -14.53 -16.41 -10.08
N ILE A 363 -13.33 -16.92 -9.78
CA ILE A 363 -12.10 -16.10 -9.75
C ILE A 363 -11.88 -15.44 -11.11
N GLU A 364 -11.90 -16.21 -12.20
CA GLU A 364 -11.65 -15.67 -13.54
C GLU A 364 -12.70 -14.64 -13.96
N ARG A 365 -13.97 -14.90 -13.67
CA ARG A 365 -15.07 -13.95 -13.92
C ARG A 365 -14.86 -12.64 -13.18
N ASN A 366 -14.54 -12.70 -11.88
CA ASN A 366 -14.29 -11.50 -11.08
C ASN A 366 -13.03 -10.74 -11.55
N LEU A 367 -11.96 -11.44 -11.91
CA LEU A 367 -10.77 -10.81 -12.50
C LEU A 367 -11.12 -10.06 -13.79
N LYS A 368 -11.91 -10.65 -14.69
CA LYS A 368 -12.38 -9.98 -15.92
C LYS A 368 -13.18 -8.71 -15.63
N ILE A 369 -14.14 -8.78 -14.69
CA ILE A 369 -15.00 -7.64 -14.33
C ILE A 369 -14.18 -6.51 -13.71
N LEU A 370 -13.30 -6.81 -12.76
CA LEU A 370 -12.53 -5.78 -12.07
C LEU A 370 -11.46 -5.16 -12.99
N THR A 371 -10.89 -5.94 -13.92
CA THR A 371 -9.90 -5.43 -14.88
C THR A 371 -10.49 -4.69 -16.08
N SER A 372 -11.79 -4.84 -16.38
CA SER A 372 -12.39 -4.10 -17.52
C SER A 372 -12.52 -2.59 -17.26
N HIS A 373 -12.38 -2.14 -16.00
CA HIS A 373 -12.60 -0.75 -15.60
C HIS A 373 -11.32 -0.03 -15.14
N PHE A 374 -10.14 -0.46 -15.60
CA PHE A 374 -8.88 0.20 -15.28
C PHE A 374 -8.84 1.66 -15.75
N ASP A 375 -8.67 2.58 -14.80
CA ASP A 375 -8.39 3.99 -15.09
C ASP A 375 -7.00 4.38 -14.57
N SER A 376 -6.03 4.30 -15.48
CA SER A 376 -4.63 4.69 -15.20
C SER A 376 -4.48 6.18 -14.85
N THR A 377 -5.40 7.04 -15.33
CA THR A 377 -5.39 8.47 -15.03
C THR A 377 -5.72 8.71 -13.57
N ARG A 378 -6.78 8.05 -13.08
CA ARG A 378 -7.19 8.12 -11.67
C ARG A 378 -6.11 7.57 -10.74
N ARG A 379 -5.41 6.50 -11.15
CA ARG A 379 -4.30 5.93 -10.38
C ARG A 379 -3.13 6.91 -10.25
N ASN A 380 -2.76 7.57 -11.33
CA ASN A 380 -1.70 8.56 -11.32
C ASN A 380 -2.08 9.77 -10.47
N LEU A 381 -3.31 10.27 -10.62
CA LEU A 381 -3.85 11.37 -9.81
C LEU A 381 -3.75 11.09 -8.31
N TYR A 382 -4.07 9.87 -7.87
CA TYR A 382 -4.05 9.49 -6.46
C TYR A 382 -2.67 9.09 -5.94
N THR A 383 -1.69 8.86 -6.83
CA THR A 383 -0.31 8.57 -6.44
C THR A 383 0.54 9.83 -6.41
N HIS A 384 0.45 10.64 -7.47
CA HIS A 384 1.37 11.74 -7.71
C HIS A 384 0.73 13.04 -7.28
N TYR A 385 1.41 13.76 -6.40
CA TYR A 385 1.02 15.12 -6.06
C TYR A 385 1.29 16.07 -7.24
N ARG A 386 2.18 15.65 -8.16
CA ARG A 386 2.57 16.38 -9.36
C ARG A 386 2.96 15.44 -10.50
N GLU A 387 2.53 15.76 -11.71
CA GLU A 387 2.88 15.05 -12.95
C GLU A 387 3.35 16.04 -14.01
N GLY A 388 4.66 16.10 -14.24
CA GLY A 388 5.22 17.16 -15.10
C GLY A 388 4.88 18.53 -14.52
N SER A 389 4.28 19.42 -15.32
CA SER A 389 3.80 20.73 -14.86
C SER A 389 2.47 20.69 -14.11
N LYS A 390 1.71 19.58 -14.17
CA LYS A 390 0.39 19.47 -13.56
C LYS A 390 0.51 19.28 -12.05
N LEU A 391 -0.14 20.15 -11.28
CA LEU A 391 -0.30 20.03 -9.83
C LEU A 391 -1.62 19.32 -9.53
N ASN A 392 -1.56 18.23 -8.76
CA ASN A 392 -2.71 17.35 -8.56
C ASN A 392 -3.45 17.61 -7.23
N ILE A 393 -2.98 18.51 -6.36
CA ILE A 393 -3.56 18.71 -5.01
C ILE A 393 -5.04 19.10 -5.08
N SER A 394 -5.40 20.10 -5.90
CA SER A 394 -6.80 20.53 -6.08
C SER A 394 -7.67 19.43 -6.66
N ASP A 395 -7.21 18.74 -7.70
CA ASP A 395 -7.93 17.63 -8.32
C ASP A 395 -8.19 16.51 -7.30
N ARG A 396 -7.19 16.18 -6.47
CA ARG A 396 -7.33 15.19 -5.40
C ARG A 396 -8.33 15.64 -4.34
N TRP A 397 -8.28 16.89 -3.91
CA TRP A 397 -9.22 17.46 -2.95
C TRP A 397 -10.66 17.43 -3.49
N HIS A 398 -10.87 17.86 -4.74
CA HIS A 398 -12.18 17.77 -5.39
C HIS A 398 -12.68 16.33 -5.53
N CYS A 399 -11.80 15.38 -5.87
CA CYS A 399 -12.15 13.97 -5.91
C CYS A 399 -12.56 13.43 -4.53
N ALA A 400 -11.85 13.81 -3.47
CA ALA A 400 -12.18 13.39 -2.11
C ALA A 400 -13.60 13.83 -1.71
N ASN A 401 -13.94 15.09 -1.97
CA ASN A 401 -15.25 15.65 -1.61
C ASN A 401 -16.43 15.11 -2.44
N LYS A 402 -16.15 14.46 -3.58
CA LYS A 402 -17.18 13.87 -4.46
C LYS A 402 -17.20 12.34 -4.42
N MET A 403 -16.39 11.73 -3.55
CA MET A 403 -16.21 10.28 -3.55
C MET A 403 -17.44 9.56 -2.98
N ASP A 404 -17.87 8.49 -3.65
CA ASP A 404 -18.97 7.63 -3.21
C ASP A 404 -18.42 6.50 -2.34
N HIS A 405 -18.42 6.70 -1.01
CA HIS A 405 -17.81 5.74 -0.08
C HIS A 405 -18.48 4.35 -0.12
N PRO A 406 -19.83 4.21 -0.19
CA PRO A 406 -20.47 2.92 -0.40
C PRO A 406 -19.93 2.14 -1.60
N LYS A 407 -19.81 2.82 -2.76
CA LYS A 407 -19.32 2.18 -3.98
C LYS A 407 -17.87 1.73 -3.83
N GLU A 408 -17.01 2.60 -3.31
CA GLU A 408 -15.59 2.29 -3.11
C GLU A 408 -15.40 1.14 -2.09
N LEU A 409 -16.18 1.09 -1.01
CA LEU A 409 -16.16 -0.03 -0.05
C LEU A 409 -16.55 -1.37 -0.69
N MET A 410 -17.61 -1.38 -1.49
CA MET A 410 -18.04 -2.59 -2.20
C MET A 410 -16.93 -3.12 -3.13
N GLN A 411 -16.25 -2.21 -3.83
CA GLN A 411 -15.15 -2.56 -4.72
C GLN A 411 -13.96 -3.16 -3.96
N ILE A 412 -13.58 -2.58 -2.81
CA ILE A 412 -12.53 -3.16 -1.96
C ILE A 412 -12.90 -4.55 -1.47
N LEU A 413 -14.13 -4.71 -0.96
CA LEU A 413 -14.59 -5.99 -0.42
C LEU A 413 -14.55 -7.10 -1.47
N GLN A 414 -14.93 -6.78 -2.71
CA GLN A 414 -14.80 -7.70 -3.84
C GLN A 414 -13.34 -8.08 -4.10
N LEU A 415 -12.43 -7.11 -4.10
CA LEU A 415 -11.01 -7.37 -4.35
C LEU A 415 -10.32 -8.15 -3.22
N VAL A 416 -10.62 -7.84 -1.95
CA VAL A 416 -10.11 -8.58 -0.78
C VAL A 416 -10.58 -10.03 -0.82
N THR A 417 -11.87 -10.24 -1.15
CA THR A 417 -12.45 -11.58 -1.30
C THR A 417 -11.80 -12.33 -2.46
N LEU A 418 -11.56 -11.65 -3.58
CA LEU A 418 -10.88 -12.23 -4.73
C LEU A 418 -9.45 -12.67 -4.38
N CYS A 419 -8.67 -11.82 -3.70
CA CYS A 419 -7.32 -12.17 -3.27
C CYS A 419 -7.34 -13.38 -2.31
N LYS A 420 -8.30 -13.42 -1.38
CA LYS A 420 -8.49 -14.57 -0.48
C LYS A 420 -8.77 -15.86 -1.27
N ASN A 421 -9.68 -15.81 -2.24
CA ASN A 421 -10.05 -16.96 -3.06
C ASN A 421 -8.86 -17.45 -3.91
N ILE A 422 -8.08 -16.54 -4.49
CA ILE A 422 -6.86 -16.88 -5.25
C ILE A 422 -5.83 -17.53 -4.32
N HIS A 423 -5.60 -16.98 -3.13
CA HIS A 423 -4.69 -17.57 -2.15
C HIS A 423 -5.09 -18.99 -1.76
N GLN A 424 -6.40 -19.21 -1.49
CA GLN A 424 -6.94 -20.54 -1.19
C GLN A 424 -6.80 -21.51 -2.37
N TYR A 425 -7.03 -21.04 -3.59
CA TYR A 425 -6.85 -21.85 -4.80
C TYR A 425 -5.38 -22.27 -4.98
N LEU A 426 -4.43 -21.35 -4.79
CA LEU A 426 -3.00 -21.64 -4.82
C LEU A 426 -2.58 -22.67 -3.76
N ALA A 427 -3.11 -22.55 -2.53
CA ALA A 427 -2.83 -23.51 -1.45
C ALA A 427 -3.37 -24.91 -1.79
N SER A 428 -4.58 -24.98 -2.34
CA SER A 428 -5.17 -26.23 -2.84
C SER A 428 -4.31 -26.85 -3.95
N LEU A 429 -3.83 -26.04 -4.89
CA LEU A 429 -2.99 -26.49 -5.99
C LEU A 429 -1.65 -27.08 -5.49
N LEU A 430 -0.99 -26.42 -4.54
CA LEU A 430 0.21 -26.96 -3.86
C LEU A 430 -0.06 -28.31 -3.18
N SER A 431 -1.21 -28.45 -2.52
CA SER A 431 -1.60 -29.72 -1.86
C SER A 431 -1.83 -30.84 -2.87
N VAL A 432 -2.51 -30.56 -3.99
CA VAL A 432 -2.70 -31.52 -5.09
C VAL A 432 -1.36 -31.91 -5.70
N MET A 433 -0.47 -30.94 -5.95
CA MET A 433 0.86 -31.21 -6.47
C MET A 433 1.67 -32.15 -5.57
N ASN A 434 1.68 -31.91 -4.26
CA ASN A 434 2.33 -32.77 -3.28
C ASN A 434 1.75 -34.19 -3.29
N THR A 435 0.42 -34.30 -3.41
CA THR A 435 -0.27 -35.60 -3.49
C THR A 435 0.09 -36.35 -4.78
N THR A 436 0.16 -35.66 -5.91
CA THR A 436 0.58 -36.23 -7.20
C THR A 436 2.01 -36.76 -7.12
N GLU A 437 2.94 -36.00 -6.53
CA GLU A 437 4.34 -36.43 -6.39
C GLU A 437 4.49 -37.61 -5.43
N LYS A 438 3.75 -37.63 -4.32
CA LYS A 438 3.71 -38.80 -3.43
C LYS A 438 3.22 -40.05 -4.15
N LYS A 439 2.15 -39.95 -4.94
CA LYS A 439 1.64 -41.08 -5.73
C LYS A 439 2.65 -41.59 -6.75
N LYS A 440 3.30 -40.70 -7.51
CA LYS A 440 4.37 -41.09 -8.45
C LYS A 440 5.51 -41.80 -7.75
N ASN A 441 5.95 -41.27 -6.60
CA ASN A 441 7.01 -41.90 -5.81
C ASN A 441 6.57 -43.27 -5.30
N ASP A 442 5.35 -43.40 -4.80
CA ASP A 442 4.82 -44.69 -4.35
C ASP A 442 4.75 -45.70 -5.51
N GLU A 443 4.28 -45.30 -6.69
CA GLU A 443 4.26 -46.14 -7.91
C GLU A 443 5.66 -46.62 -8.32
N ILE A 444 6.69 -45.78 -8.19
CA ILE A 444 8.09 -46.16 -8.45
C ILE A 444 8.60 -47.16 -7.41
N LEU A 445 8.13 -47.07 -6.17
CA LEU A 445 8.56 -47.93 -5.06
C LEU A 445 7.81 -49.26 -5.00
N GLU A 446 6.61 -49.37 -5.58
CA GLU A 446 5.80 -50.59 -5.59
C GLU A 446 6.53 -51.83 -6.14
N PRO A 447 7.29 -51.77 -7.25
CA PRO A 447 8.08 -52.90 -7.71
C PRO A 447 9.13 -53.37 -6.69
N ILE A 448 9.77 -52.43 -5.97
CA ILE A 448 10.78 -52.75 -4.95
C ILE A 448 10.10 -53.43 -3.75
N ARG A 449 8.92 -52.94 -3.34
CA ARG A 449 8.08 -53.57 -2.31
C ARG A 449 7.68 -54.99 -2.72
N SER A 450 7.25 -55.17 -3.97
CA SER A 450 6.89 -56.48 -4.53
C SER A 450 8.07 -57.45 -4.58
N ILE A 451 9.26 -57.00 -5.01
CA ILE A 451 10.49 -57.80 -5.01
C ILE A 451 10.85 -58.21 -3.58
N LYS A 452 10.75 -57.28 -2.61
CA LYS A 452 10.99 -57.57 -1.19
C LYS A 452 10.05 -58.67 -0.68
N GLU A 453 8.75 -58.58 -0.98
CA GLU A 453 7.77 -59.59 -0.55
C GLU A 453 8.04 -60.97 -1.15
N ILE A 454 8.38 -61.03 -2.45
CA ILE A 454 8.73 -62.28 -3.12
C ILE A 454 10.02 -62.86 -2.52
N ALA A 455 11.04 -62.04 -2.31
CA ALA A 455 12.30 -62.47 -1.71
C ALA A 455 12.11 -63.00 -0.28
N TYR A 456 11.26 -62.33 0.51
CA TYR A 456 10.91 -62.76 1.86
C TYR A 456 10.22 -64.13 1.84
N LYS A 457 9.23 -64.34 0.96
CA LYS A 457 8.54 -65.63 0.80
C LYS A 457 9.47 -66.78 0.38
N ASN A 458 10.56 -66.47 -0.32
CA ASN A 458 11.53 -67.45 -0.82
C ASN A 458 12.81 -67.56 0.03
N ASN A 459 12.84 -67.00 1.25
CA ASN A 459 14.00 -67.00 2.15
C ASN A 459 15.29 -66.37 1.56
N LEU A 460 15.17 -65.44 0.61
CA LEU A 460 16.30 -64.72 0.00
C LEU A 460 16.68 -63.47 0.81
N GLN A 461 17.30 -63.68 1.98
CA GLN A 461 17.56 -62.62 2.97
C GLN A 461 18.44 -61.47 2.48
N ASP A 462 19.38 -61.73 1.57
CA ASP A 462 20.26 -60.69 1.02
C ASP A 462 19.48 -59.69 0.14
N ILE A 463 18.49 -60.18 -0.61
CA ILE A 463 17.62 -59.33 -1.44
C ILE A 463 16.68 -58.51 -0.56
N VAL A 464 16.15 -59.10 0.52
CA VAL A 464 15.32 -58.35 1.50
C VAL A 464 16.10 -57.17 2.08
N LYS A 465 17.34 -57.41 2.55
CA LYS A 465 18.22 -56.35 3.08
C LYS A 465 18.54 -55.28 2.04
N MET A 466 18.74 -55.67 0.77
CA MET A 466 19.04 -54.72 -0.30
C MET A 466 17.82 -53.86 -0.65
N SER A 467 16.62 -54.46 -0.72
CA SER A 467 15.37 -53.73 -0.89
C SER A 467 15.09 -52.78 0.27
N ASP A 468 15.35 -53.18 1.52
CA ASP A 468 15.23 -52.30 2.69
C ASP A 468 16.19 -51.12 2.64
N LYS A 469 17.43 -51.35 2.17
CA LYS A 469 18.40 -50.28 1.98
C LYS A 469 17.95 -49.31 0.87
N LEU A 470 17.40 -49.81 -0.23
CA LEU A 470 16.85 -48.96 -1.30
C LEU A 470 15.63 -48.17 -0.82
N LEU A 471 14.65 -48.82 -0.19
CA LEU A 471 13.45 -48.17 0.34
C LEU A 471 13.80 -47.10 1.40
N SER A 472 14.80 -47.34 2.24
CA SER A 472 15.22 -46.37 3.26
C SER A 472 15.85 -45.10 2.66
N ILE A 473 16.54 -45.20 1.51
CA ILE A 473 17.04 -44.03 0.77
C ILE A 473 15.88 -43.12 0.31
N PHE A 474 14.77 -43.70 -0.15
CA PHE A 474 13.61 -42.93 -0.60
C PHE A 474 12.73 -42.43 0.55
N SER A 475 12.80 -43.06 1.73
CA SER A 475 12.10 -42.59 2.93
C SER A 475 12.68 -41.29 3.53
N LEU A 476 13.94 -40.95 3.21
CA LEU A 476 14.59 -39.70 3.65
C LEU A 476 14.04 -38.45 2.94
N PHE A 477 13.28 -38.60 1.84
CA PHE A 477 12.61 -37.48 1.16
C PHE A 477 11.24 -37.13 1.74
N ASN A 478 10.75 -37.87 2.74
CA ASN A 478 9.51 -37.58 3.49
C ASN A 478 9.72 -36.58 4.64
N VAL A 479 10.61 -35.60 4.48
CA VAL A 479 10.65 -34.46 5.40
C VAL A 479 9.34 -33.69 5.20
N LYS A 480 8.54 -33.57 6.27
CA LYS A 480 7.32 -32.76 6.25
C LYS A 480 7.67 -31.34 5.78
N LEU A 481 7.21 -30.99 4.58
CA LEU A 481 7.05 -29.62 4.09
C LEU A 481 5.88 -28.94 4.81
#